data_AF-A0A1H2PR30-F1
#
_entry.id   AF-A0A1H2PR30-F1
#
_cell.length_a   1.000
_cell.length_b   1.000
_cell.length_c   1.000
_cell.angle_alpha   90.00
_cell.angle_beta   90.00
_cell.angle_gamma   90.00
#
_symmetry.space_group_name_H-M   'P 1'
#
loop_
_entity.id
_entity.type
_entity.pdbx_description
1 polymer ?
#
loop_
_entity_poly.entity_id
_entity_poly.type
_entity_poly.pdbx_seq_one_letter_code
_entity_poly.pdbx_strand_id
1 'polypeptide(L)'
;MHFVVPASARASFADLQASVHAAERSGWAAVLVETGPGALEPITALAALASTTARIGLVAEIDPLVTPPYTAARRLAALDHISGGRAGWRVRVHDNRAQRAEYAQVLRALWDSWLPDAHRFDKREGLYVDTARVRRVDFAGEHFAVAGPLDIPRPPQRHPVLYGAGDDAVSDDAVSDGGVSVDADLRSGEAAGALQAADGWAACKALRPRGTRTDARPLHYLLVPTDQPERWPAQLAALNRQSTEALGTAASTLRDRWQIPLPLTGETHDVE
;
A
#
# COMPACT_ATOMS: atom_id res chain seq x y z
N MET A 1 -30.69 15.98 -21.66
CA MET A 1 -30.04 14.66 -21.76
C MET A 1 -28.98 14.76 -22.84
N HIS A 2 -27.70 14.92 -22.48
CA HIS A 2 -26.61 14.93 -23.45
C HIS A 2 -25.48 14.05 -22.95
N PHE A 3 -25.53 12.79 -23.38
CA PHE A 3 -24.36 11.94 -23.49
C PHE A 3 -23.72 12.24 -24.84
N VAL A 4 -22.47 12.66 -24.82
CA VAL A 4 -21.59 12.64 -25.99
C VAL A 4 -20.28 12.02 -25.54
N VAL A 5 -20.11 10.73 -25.83
CA VAL A 5 -18.80 10.06 -25.81
C VAL A 5 -18.61 9.49 -27.21
N PRO A 6 -17.83 10.17 -28.07
CA PRO A 6 -16.79 9.44 -28.81
C PRO A 6 -15.53 10.32 -29.01
N ALA A 7 -14.32 9.81 -29.25
CA ALA A 7 -13.92 8.63 -30.01
C ALA A 7 -12.56 8.06 -29.55
N SER A 8 -12.31 6.80 -29.91
CA SER A 8 -11.15 5.93 -29.63
C SER A 8 -11.05 5.42 -28.20
N ALA A 9 -10.79 4.10 -28.07
CA ALA A 9 -10.76 3.34 -26.83
C ALA A 9 -9.75 3.91 -25.82
N ARG A 10 -10.18 4.90 -25.03
CA ARG A 10 -9.45 5.37 -23.86
C ARG A 10 -9.86 4.46 -22.71
N ALA A 11 -8.91 3.73 -22.15
CA ALA A 11 -9.26 2.83 -21.07
C ALA A 11 -9.79 3.62 -19.86
N SER A 12 -10.72 2.98 -19.20
CA SER A 12 -11.63 3.56 -18.22
C SER A 12 -11.41 2.93 -16.86
N PHE A 13 -11.93 3.55 -15.79
CA PHE A 13 -11.93 2.89 -14.48
C PHE A 13 -12.52 1.47 -14.54
N ALA A 14 -13.47 1.19 -15.45
CA ALA A 14 -14.02 -0.14 -15.65
C ALA A 14 -12.97 -1.16 -16.16
N ASP A 15 -12.03 -0.73 -17.00
CA ASP A 15 -10.94 -1.58 -17.50
C ASP A 15 -9.90 -1.87 -16.42
N LEU A 16 -9.60 -0.87 -15.57
CA LEU A 16 -8.80 -1.05 -14.35
C LEU A 16 -9.48 -2.06 -13.42
N GLN A 17 -10.77 -1.86 -13.14
CA GLN A 17 -11.57 -2.75 -12.31
C GLN A 17 -11.55 -4.17 -12.87
N ALA A 18 -11.80 -4.37 -14.17
CA ALA A 18 -11.78 -5.69 -14.78
C ALA A 18 -10.42 -6.38 -14.65
N SER A 19 -9.32 -5.63 -14.81
CA SER A 19 -7.95 -6.13 -14.65
C SER A 19 -7.65 -6.58 -13.22
N VAL A 20 -8.04 -5.79 -12.22
CA VAL A 20 -7.87 -6.13 -10.80
C VAL A 20 -8.72 -7.34 -10.41
N HIS A 21 -9.95 -7.41 -10.91
CA HIS A 21 -10.83 -8.56 -10.72
C HIS A 21 -10.25 -9.83 -11.33
N ALA A 22 -9.65 -9.75 -12.52
CA ALA A 22 -8.96 -10.89 -13.13
C ALA A 22 -7.75 -11.32 -12.30
N ALA A 23 -6.93 -10.37 -11.84
CA ALA A 23 -5.79 -10.64 -10.98
C ALA A 23 -6.20 -11.37 -9.69
N GLU A 24 -7.26 -10.90 -9.03
CA GLU A 24 -7.79 -11.53 -7.81
C GLU A 24 -8.30 -12.97 -8.06
N ARG A 25 -8.96 -13.22 -9.20
CA ARG A 25 -9.41 -14.57 -9.58
C ARG A 25 -8.24 -15.50 -9.90
N SER A 26 -7.18 -14.97 -10.49
CA SER A 26 -5.96 -15.72 -10.83
C SER A 26 -4.98 -15.89 -9.67
N GLY A 27 -5.33 -15.45 -8.45
CA GLY A 27 -4.53 -15.71 -7.26
C GLY A 27 -3.41 -14.70 -6.98
N TRP A 28 -3.42 -13.55 -7.64
CA TRP A 28 -2.41 -12.50 -7.40
C TRP A 28 -2.54 -11.91 -6.01
N ALA A 29 -1.40 -11.75 -5.34
CA ALA A 29 -1.34 -11.34 -3.94
C ALA A 29 -1.71 -9.86 -3.75
N ALA A 30 -1.33 -8.99 -4.69
CA ALA A 30 -1.60 -7.56 -4.63
C ALA A 30 -1.64 -6.90 -6.01
N VAL A 31 -2.18 -5.68 -6.07
CA VAL A 31 -2.04 -4.75 -7.18
C VAL A 31 -1.35 -3.47 -6.68
N LEU A 32 -0.36 -2.99 -7.42
CA LEU A 32 0.32 -1.71 -7.22
C LEU A 32 -0.13 -0.73 -8.28
N VAL A 33 -0.77 0.36 -7.85
CA VAL A 33 -1.24 1.44 -8.71
C VAL A 33 -0.26 2.61 -8.59
N GLU A 34 0.43 2.90 -9.69
CA GLU A 34 1.44 3.96 -9.75
C GLU A 34 0.81 5.31 -10.08
N THR A 35 1.46 6.37 -9.62
CA THR A 35 1.09 7.76 -9.89
C THR A 35 1.57 8.16 -11.30
N GLY A 36 0.83 8.99 -12.04
CA GLY A 36 1.29 9.46 -13.35
C GLY A 36 0.53 10.68 -13.88
N PRO A 37 1.08 11.42 -14.85
CA PRO A 37 0.40 12.55 -15.47
C PRO A 37 -0.93 12.11 -16.14
N GLY A 38 -2.01 12.85 -15.89
CA GLY A 38 -3.33 12.55 -16.47
C GLY A 38 -4.01 11.30 -15.91
N ALA A 39 -3.42 10.72 -14.86
CA ALA A 39 -3.84 9.44 -14.32
C ALA A 39 -4.78 9.57 -13.12
N LEU A 40 -5.48 8.49 -12.78
CA LEU A 40 -6.30 8.45 -11.56
C LEU A 40 -5.39 8.52 -10.33
N GLU A 41 -5.80 9.29 -9.33
CA GLU A 41 -5.11 9.31 -8.03
C GLU A 41 -5.18 7.91 -7.37
N PRO A 42 -4.04 7.28 -7.03
CA PRO A 42 -4.02 5.86 -6.64
C PRO A 42 -4.88 5.51 -5.45
N ILE A 43 -4.87 6.30 -4.36
CA ILE A 43 -5.65 5.94 -3.17
C ILE A 43 -7.15 5.98 -3.47
N THR A 44 -7.61 6.97 -4.21
CA THR A 44 -9.02 7.11 -4.61
C THR A 44 -9.45 5.96 -5.52
N ALA A 45 -8.64 5.60 -6.50
CA ALA A 45 -8.91 4.45 -7.38
C ALA A 45 -8.96 3.13 -6.58
N LEU A 46 -8.00 2.92 -5.68
CA LEU A 46 -7.94 1.73 -4.83
C LEU A 46 -9.09 1.67 -3.82
N ALA A 47 -9.56 2.80 -3.29
CA ALA A 47 -10.73 2.84 -2.41
C ALA A 47 -12.02 2.40 -3.14
N ALA A 48 -12.18 2.79 -4.41
CA ALA A 48 -13.28 2.29 -5.24
C ALA A 48 -13.14 0.77 -5.49
N LEU A 49 -11.93 0.30 -5.80
CA LEU A 49 -11.65 -1.14 -6.00
C LEU A 49 -11.83 -1.96 -4.71
N ALA A 50 -11.57 -1.37 -3.54
CA ALA A 50 -11.74 -2.02 -2.25
C ALA A 50 -13.18 -2.52 -2.04
N SER A 51 -14.18 -1.77 -2.53
CA SER A 51 -15.59 -2.16 -2.43
C SER A 51 -16.00 -3.31 -3.34
N THR A 52 -15.19 -3.64 -4.35
CA THR A 52 -15.52 -4.68 -5.35
C THR A 52 -14.56 -5.85 -5.35
N THR A 53 -13.59 -5.87 -4.44
CA THR A 53 -12.59 -6.94 -4.27
C THR A 53 -12.59 -7.42 -2.83
N ALA A 54 -12.18 -8.66 -2.59
CA ALA A 54 -12.29 -9.28 -1.26
C ALA A 54 -10.94 -9.66 -0.62
N ARG A 55 -9.92 -9.96 -1.43
CA ARG A 55 -8.69 -10.63 -1.01
C ARG A 55 -7.43 -9.97 -1.55
N ILE A 56 -7.45 -9.40 -2.76
CA ILE A 56 -6.23 -8.82 -3.34
C ILE A 56 -5.74 -7.62 -2.51
N GLY A 57 -4.42 -7.53 -2.28
CA GLY A 57 -3.78 -6.37 -1.66
C GLY A 57 -3.88 -5.13 -2.55
N LEU A 58 -4.07 -3.96 -1.94
CA LEU A 58 -4.32 -2.69 -2.62
C LEU A 58 -3.19 -1.71 -2.30
N VAL A 59 -2.20 -1.61 -3.20
CA VAL A 59 -0.96 -0.89 -2.95
C VAL A 59 -0.93 0.43 -3.71
N ALA A 60 -0.90 1.55 -2.98
CA ALA A 60 -0.82 2.88 -3.58
C ALA A 60 0.65 3.33 -3.68
N GLU A 61 1.09 3.80 -4.84
CA GLU A 61 2.29 4.64 -4.89
C GLU A 61 1.98 6.05 -4.36
N ILE A 62 2.85 6.56 -3.50
CA ILE A 62 2.75 7.90 -2.91
C ILE A 62 4.01 8.69 -3.28
N ASP A 63 3.78 9.87 -3.85
CA ASP A 63 4.85 10.83 -4.15
C ASP A 63 5.02 11.81 -2.98
N PRO A 64 6.16 11.78 -2.25
CA PRO A 64 6.40 12.66 -1.12
C PRO A 64 6.56 14.13 -1.52
N LEU A 65 6.84 14.42 -2.79
CA LEU A 65 6.93 15.80 -3.31
C LEU A 65 5.56 16.43 -3.58
N VAL A 66 4.54 15.61 -3.77
CA VAL A 66 3.18 16.06 -4.13
C VAL A 66 2.21 15.91 -2.96
N THR A 67 2.40 14.86 -2.15
CA THR A 67 1.46 14.51 -1.07
C THR A 67 2.12 14.70 0.30
N PRO A 68 1.70 15.70 1.10
CA PRO A 68 2.19 15.86 2.46
C PRO A 68 1.93 14.62 3.33
N PRO A 69 2.82 14.30 4.29
CA PRO A 69 2.77 13.05 5.02
C PRO A 69 1.50 12.86 5.86
N TYR A 70 0.97 13.94 6.46
CA TYR A 70 -0.30 13.87 7.21
C TYR A 70 -1.47 13.42 6.32
N THR A 71 -1.55 13.98 5.11
CA THR A 71 -2.58 13.63 4.13
C THR A 71 -2.43 12.19 3.66
N ALA A 72 -1.22 11.74 3.38
CA ALA A 72 -0.96 10.34 3.00
C ALA A 72 -1.31 9.37 4.13
N ALA A 73 -0.87 9.63 5.36
CA ALA A 73 -1.16 8.80 6.52
C ALA A 73 -2.67 8.63 6.74
N ARG A 74 -3.43 9.74 6.68
CA ARG A 74 -4.89 9.72 6.84
C ARG A 74 -5.58 8.92 5.73
N ARG A 75 -5.19 9.15 4.47
CA ARG A 75 -5.81 8.50 3.31
C ARG A 75 -5.50 7.00 3.26
N LEU A 76 -4.26 6.60 3.58
CA LEU A 76 -3.88 5.19 3.68
C LEU A 76 -4.56 4.49 4.85
N ALA A 77 -4.70 5.15 6.00
CA ALA A 77 -5.47 4.62 7.12
C ALA A 77 -6.94 4.38 6.74
N ALA A 78 -7.55 5.34 6.04
CA ALA A 78 -8.91 5.19 5.54
C ALA A 78 -9.03 4.03 4.54
N LEU A 79 -8.10 3.89 3.60
CA LEU A 79 -8.06 2.75 2.67
C LEU A 79 -7.93 1.42 3.43
N ASP A 80 -7.12 1.38 4.49
CA ASP A 80 -6.95 0.18 5.30
C ASP A 80 -8.25 -0.22 6.02
N HIS A 81 -8.96 0.75 6.61
CA HIS A 81 -10.29 0.52 7.19
C HIS A 81 -11.31 0.08 6.14
N ILE A 82 -11.41 0.78 5.01
CA ILE A 82 -12.36 0.47 3.92
C ILE A 82 -12.12 -0.94 3.36
N SER A 83 -10.85 -1.32 3.21
CA SER A 83 -10.48 -2.58 2.60
C SER A 83 -10.44 -3.77 3.56
N GLY A 84 -10.62 -3.53 4.88
CA GLY A 84 -10.52 -4.58 5.90
C GLY A 84 -9.08 -5.06 6.11
N GLY A 85 -8.12 -4.14 6.10
CA GLY A 85 -6.71 -4.45 6.32
C GLY A 85 -5.97 -4.92 5.06
N ARG A 86 -6.39 -4.48 3.85
CA ARG A 86 -5.71 -4.86 2.59
C ARG A 86 -4.83 -3.77 2.01
N ALA A 87 -4.69 -2.63 2.69
CA ALA A 87 -3.93 -1.51 2.17
C ALA A 87 -2.43 -1.78 2.22
N GLY A 88 -1.75 -1.36 1.16
CA GLY A 88 -0.31 -1.25 1.09
C GLY A 88 0.08 0.10 0.49
N TRP A 89 1.35 0.43 0.57
CA TRP A 89 1.86 1.66 -0.03
C TRP A 89 3.32 1.53 -0.42
N ARG A 90 3.73 2.28 -1.44
CA ARG A 90 5.10 2.46 -1.87
C ARG A 90 5.40 3.95 -1.86
N VAL A 91 6.58 4.35 -1.41
CA VAL A 91 7.06 5.72 -1.64
C VAL A 91 7.75 5.76 -2.99
N ARG A 92 7.33 6.69 -3.86
CA ARG A 92 8.00 6.97 -5.12
C ARG A 92 9.46 7.30 -4.86
N VAL A 93 10.32 6.77 -5.72
CA VAL A 93 11.75 6.97 -5.62
C VAL A 93 12.14 8.26 -6.33
N HIS A 94 12.82 9.11 -5.57
CA HIS A 94 13.49 10.32 -6.02
C HIS A 94 14.95 10.26 -5.55
N ASP A 95 15.77 11.23 -5.93
CA ASP A 95 17.22 11.28 -5.61
C ASP A 95 17.55 11.46 -4.11
N ASN A 96 16.55 11.52 -3.22
CA ASN A 96 16.73 11.74 -1.78
C ASN A 96 16.23 10.55 -0.92
N ARG A 97 17.14 9.63 -0.61
CA ARG A 97 16.86 8.46 0.28
C ARG A 97 16.50 8.86 1.71
N ALA A 98 17.12 9.92 2.24
CA ALA A 98 16.91 10.38 3.61
C ALA A 98 15.49 10.93 3.78
N GLN A 99 15.05 11.82 2.89
CA GLN A 99 13.68 12.33 2.84
C GLN A 99 12.67 11.20 2.77
N ARG A 100 12.93 10.17 1.97
CA ARG A 100 12.05 9.01 1.86
C ARG A 100 11.91 8.24 3.16
N ALA A 101 13.02 8.01 3.86
CA ALA A 101 13.01 7.33 5.16
C ALA A 101 12.27 8.15 6.21
N GLU A 102 12.52 9.46 6.25
CA GLU A 102 11.83 10.39 7.15
C GLU A 102 10.32 10.41 6.86
N TYR A 103 9.92 10.44 5.59
CA TYR A 103 8.51 10.38 5.20
C TYR A 103 7.82 9.13 5.76
N ALA A 104 8.49 7.98 5.67
CA ALA A 104 7.96 6.73 6.18
C ALA A 104 7.87 6.70 7.72
N GLN A 105 8.83 7.30 8.41
CA GLN A 105 8.81 7.46 9.87
C GLN A 105 7.62 8.34 10.30
N VAL A 106 7.38 9.47 9.62
CA VAL A 106 6.25 10.37 9.93
C VAL A 106 4.91 9.65 9.79
N LEU A 107 4.71 8.89 8.71
CA LEU A 107 3.46 8.14 8.49
C LEU A 107 3.20 7.13 9.61
N ARG A 108 4.22 6.37 10.03
CA ARG A 108 4.11 5.42 11.14
C ARG A 108 3.81 6.11 12.46
N ALA A 109 4.54 7.17 12.77
CA ALA A 109 4.35 7.95 13.99
C ALA A 109 2.91 8.51 14.07
N LEU A 110 2.34 8.94 12.93
CA LEU A 110 0.94 9.34 12.83
C LEU A 110 -0.04 8.19 13.09
N TRP A 111 0.21 6.98 12.57
CA TRP A 111 -0.65 5.83 12.86
C TRP A 111 -0.55 5.37 14.33
N ASP A 112 0.62 5.53 14.96
CA ASP A 112 0.84 5.22 16.37
C ASP A 112 0.38 6.34 17.32
N SER A 113 -0.05 7.48 16.79
CA SER A 113 -0.67 8.54 17.59
C SER A 113 -1.97 8.09 18.28
N TRP A 114 -2.54 6.96 17.84
CA TRP A 114 -3.67 6.28 18.46
C TRP A 114 -3.19 4.96 19.08
N LEU A 115 -3.19 4.89 20.42
CA LEU A 115 -2.82 3.68 21.14
C LEU A 115 -3.90 2.58 21.00
N PRO A 116 -3.55 1.32 21.26
CA PRO A 116 -4.54 0.25 21.38
C PRO A 116 -5.68 0.63 22.33
N ASP A 117 -6.91 0.25 21.95
CA ASP A 117 -8.14 0.52 22.70
C ASP A 117 -8.47 2.00 22.95
N ALA A 118 -7.91 2.92 22.15
CA ALA A 118 -8.31 4.33 22.15
C ALA A 118 -9.77 4.51 21.73
N HIS A 119 -10.28 3.69 20.80
CA HIS A 119 -11.70 3.63 20.48
C HIS A 119 -12.42 2.65 21.41
N ARG A 120 -13.35 3.15 22.23
CA ARG A 120 -14.08 2.33 23.23
C ARG A 120 -15.54 2.06 22.85
N PHE A 121 -16.18 2.98 22.13
CA PHE A 121 -17.60 2.88 21.75
C PHE A 121 -18.54 2.52 22.92
N ASP A 122 -18.23 2.95 24.15
CA ASP A 122 -19.05 2.64 25.32
C ASP A 122 -20.22 3.63 25.43
N LYS A 123 -21.40 3.19 24.98
CA LYS A 123 -22.63 3.98 25.05
C LYS A 123 -23.12 4.19 26.48
N ARG A 124 -22.80 3.28 27.41
CA ARG A 124 -23.30 3.32 28.79
C ARG A 124 -22.50 4.34 29.62
N GLU A 125 -21.20 4.42 29.39
CA GLU A 125 -20.31 5.40 30.03
C GLU A 125 -20.18 6.71 29.23
N GLY A 126 -20.70 6.76 28.00
CA GLY A 126 -20.60 7.92 27.12
C GLY A 126 -19.19 8.12 26.55
N LEU A 127 -18.35 7.07 26.58
CA LEU A 127 -16.95 7.11 26.15
C LEU A 127 -16.82 6.59 24.72
N TYR A 128 -16.79 7.53 23.77
CA TYR A 128 -16.53 7.21 22.36
C TYR A 128 -15.06 6.91 22.12
N VAL A 129 -14.18 7.78 22.62
CA VAL A 129 -12.71 7.69 22.54
C VAL A 129 -12.11 7.98 23.91
N ASP A 130 -11.14 7.17 24.32
CA ASP A 130 -10.26 7.45 25.45
C ASP A 130 -9.17 8.43 25.00
N THR A 131 -9.33 9.71 25.33
CA THR A 131 -8.40 10.77 24.91
C THR A 131 -7.02 10.64 25.54
N ALA A 132 -6.87 9.92 26.66
CA ALA A 132 -5.56 9.64 27.24
C ALA A 132 -4.73 8.66 26.38
N ARG A 133 -5.41 7.96 25.46
CA ARG A 133 -4.83 7.02 24.49
C ARG A 133 -4.63 7.62 23.10
N VAL A 134 -4.85 8.93 22.94
CA VAL A 134 -4.54 9.66 21.71
C VAL A 134 -3.48 10.70 22.03
N ARG A 135 -2.33 10.61 21.37
CA ARG A 135 -1.14 11.43 21.69
C ARG A 135 -0.70 12.22 20.48
N ARG A 136 -0.21 13.44 20.72
CA ARG A 136 0.48 14.20 19.68
C ARG A 136 1.74 13.46 19.24
N VAL A 137 2.13 13.71 18.01
CA VAL A 137 3.35 13.13 17.43
C VAL A 137 4.53 14.09 17.62
N ASP A 138 4.29 15.39 17.42
CA ASP A 138 5.29 16.46 17.51
C ASP A 138 6.62 16.12 16.80
N PHE A 139 6.51 15.50 15.61
CA PHE A 139 7.65 15.13 14.78
C PHE A 139 8.31 16.39 14.22
N ALA A 140 9.62 16.50 14.34
CA ALA A 140 10.43 17.54 13.74
C ALA A 140 11.73 16.93 13.19
N GLY A 141 11.74 16.64 11.90
CA GLY A 141 12.90 16.14 11.16
C GLY A 141 13.49 17.18 10.22
N GLU A 142 14.42 16.74 9.36
CA GLU A 142 15.10 17.62 8.40
C GLU A 142 14.17 18.06 7.27
N HIS A 143 13.26 17.19 6.84
CA HIS A 143 12.39 17.42 5.68
C HIS A 143 10.95 17.71 6.09
N PHE A 144 10.48 17.19 7.22
CA PHE A 144 9.09 17.25 7.64
C PHE A 144 8.92 17.62 9.11
N ALA A 145 7.92 18.44 9.39
CA ALA A 145 7.46 18.74 10.74
C ALA A 145 5.94 18.52 10.83
N VAL A 146 5.50 17.68 11.77
CA VAL A 146 4.08 17.30 11.93
C VAL A 146 3.70 17.19 13.39
N ALA A 147 2.71 18.00 13.79
CA ALA A 147 2.14 18.02 15.14
C ALA A 147 1.44 16.71 15.54
N GLY A 148 0.57 16.17 14.67
CA GLY A 148 -0.39 15.14 15.08
C GLY A 148 -1.34 15.61 16.20
N PRO A 149 -2.14 14.71 16.81
CA PRO A 149 -2.36 13.31 16.40
C PRO A 149 -2.98 13.22 15.00
N LEU A 150 -2.98 12.02 14.43
CA LEU A 150 -3.83 11.73 13.28
C LEU A 150 -5.31 11.85 13.68
N ASP A 151 -6.19 12.22 12.75
CA ASP A 151 -7.62 12.44 13.01
C ASP A 151 -8.53 11.26 12.62
N ILE A 152 -7.94 10.11 12.28
CA ILE A 152 -8.64 8.86 12.01
C ILE A 152 -8.07 7.75 12.91
N PRO A 153 -8.90 6.83 13.42
CA PRO A 153 -8.45 5.67 14.18
C PRO A 153 -7.29 4.92 13.54
N ARG A 154 -6.49 4.30 14.41
CA ARG A 154 -5.41 3.40 14.02
C ARG A 154 -5.88 2.39 12.95
N PRO A 155 -5.13 2.21 11.85
CA PRO A 155 -5.44 1.22 10.81
C PRO A 155 -5.56 -0.21 11.37
N PRO A 156 -6.40 -1.09 10.77
CA PRO A 156 -6.48 -2.51 11.16
C PRO A 156 -5.14 -3.24 11.15
N GLN A 157 -4.24 -2.91 10.22
CA GLN A 157 -2.89 -3.50 10.14
C GLN A 157 -1.87 -2.85 11.09
N ARG A 158 -2.30 -1.93 11.95
CA ARG A 158 -1.50 -0.93 12.67
C ARG A 158 -0.79 0.02 11.72
N HIS A 159 0.17 -0.51 10.97
CA HIS A 159 0.80 0.17 9.85
C HIS A 159 0.45 -0.59 8.56
N PRO A 160 -0.26 0.04 7.60
CA PRO A 160 -0.41 -0.49 6.26
C PRO A 160 0.96 -0.91 5.69
N VAL A 161 0.97 -2.01 4.94
CA VAL A 161 2.22 -2.64 4.49
C VAL A 161 2.99 -1.70 3.57
N LEU A 162 4.21 -1.32 3.97
CA LEU A 162 5.13 -0.60 3.10
C LEU A 162 5.73 -1.59 2.09
N TYR A 163 5.83 -1.18 0.83
CA TYR A 163 6.47 -1.90 -0.27
C TYR A 163 7.71 -1.12 -0.70
N GLY A 164 8.85 -1.80 -0.80
CA GLY A 164 10.11 -1.27 -1.31
C GLY A 164 10.97 -2.41 -1.81
N ALA A 165 11.72 -2.22 -2.89
CA ALA A 165 12.43 -3.26 -3.63
C ALA A 165 13.85 -2.77 -4.02
N GLY A 166 14.90 -3.53 -3.66
CA GLY A 166 16.30 -3.20 -3.99
C GLY A 166 16.76 -1.81 -3.51
N ASP A 167 17.33 -0.99 -4.40
CA ASP A 167 17.76 0.38 -4.03
C ASP A 167 16.58 1.27 -3.64
N ASP A 168 15.36 0.87 -3.99
CA ASP A 168 14.12 1.47 -3.53
C ASP A 168 13.70 0.93 -2.14
N ALA A 169 14.54 0.28 -1.37
CA ALA A 169 14.24 -0.03 0.02
C ALA A 169 14.41 1.24 0.88
N VAL A 170 13.43 1.51 1.73
CA VAL A 170 13.65 2.42 2.86
C VAL A 170 14.63 1.73 3.82
N SER A 171 15.57 2.47 4.42
CA SER A 171 16.61 1.90 5.29
C SER A 171 16.01 1.00 6.38
N ASP A 172 16.77 -0.03 6.78
CA ASP A 172 16.33 -1.05 7.73
C ASP A 172 15.84 -0.45 9.07
N ASP A 173 16.36 0.69 9.49
CA ASP A 173 15.93 1.38 10.73
C ASP A 173 14.50 1.94 10.65
N ALA A 174 14.04 2.40 9.48
CA ALA A 174 12.66 2.82 9.25
C ALA A 174 11.71 1.62 8.96
N VAL A 175 12.29 0.43 8.78
CA VAL A 175 11.63 -0.86 8.52
C VAL A 175 11.56 -1.72 9.80
N SER A 176 12.39 -1.39 10.80
CA SER A 176 12.69 -2.17 12.02
C SER A 176 11.49 -2.61 12.85
N ASP A 177 10.33 -1.98 12.67
CA ASP A 177 9.12 -2.27 13.42
C ASP A 177 8.02 -2.92 12.56
N GLY A 178 8.33 -4.07 11.95
CA GLY A 178 7.37 -4.81 11.11
C GLY A 178 7.05 -4.11 9.78
N GLY A 179 7.90 -3.21 9.30
CA GLY A 179 7.90 -2.91 7.86
C GLY A 179 8.39 -4.13 7.13
N VAL A 180 7.77 -4.50 6.03
CA VAL A 180 8.46 -5.36 5.08
C VAL A 180 9.13 -4.44 4.08
N SER A 181 10.45 -4.28 4.18
CA SER A 181 11.19 -4.04 2.94
C SER A 181 11.09 -5.34 2.17
N VAL A 182 10.28 -5.32 1.11
CA VAL A 182 10.09 -6.52 0.31
C VAL A 182 11.24 -6.56 -0.69
N ASP A 183 12.36 -7.11 -0.25
CA ASP A 183 13.57 -7.20 -1.06
C ASP A 183 13.25 -7.92 -2.39
N ALA A 184 13.05 -7.15 -3.46
CA ALA A 184 13.28 -7.67 -4.78
C ALA A 184 14.79 -7.69 -4.90
N ASP A 185 15.36 -8.89 -4.99
CA ASP A 185 16.77 -9.07 -5.30
C ASP A 185 17.04 -8.42 -6.66
N LEU A 186 17.44 -7.15 -6.66
CA LEU A 186 17.83 -6.37 -7.84
C LEU A 186 19.29 -6.64 -8.23
N ARG A 187 19.95 -7.66 -7.64
CA ARG A 187 21.35 -7.98 -7.94
C ARG A 187 21.49 -8.91 -9.14
N SER A 188 20.92 -8.52 -10.27
CA SER A 188 21.52 -8.76 -11.59
C SER A 188 20.95 -7.75 -12.57
N GLY A 189 21.84 -7.03 -13.27
CA GLY A 189 21.55 -5.88 -14.13
C GLY A 189 20.71 -6.15 -15.39
N GLU A 190 19.81 -7.14 -15.38
CA GLU A 190 18.93 -7.48 -16.50
C GLU A 190 17.50 -6.92 -16.32
N ALA A 191 17.08 -6.54 -15.11
CA ALA A 191 15.69 -6.14 -14.83
C ALA A 191 15.36 -4.66 -15.15
N ALA A 192 16.34 -3.76 -15.20
CA ALA A 192 16.09 -2.36 -15.57
C ALA A 192 15.64 -2.23 -17.04
N GLY A 193 16.10 -3.12 -17.92
CA GLY A 193 15.65 -3.20 -19.32
C GLY A 193 14.27 -3.83 -19.50
N ALA A 194 13.80 -4.64 -18.53
CA ALA A 194 12.50 -5.31 -18.59
C ALA A 194 11.31 -4.35 -18.34
N LEU A 195 11.56 -3.16 -17.75
CA LEU A 195 10.53 -2.15 -17.51
C LEU A 195 10.04 -1.47 -18.81
N GLN A 196 10.80 -1.58 -19.90
CA GLN A 196 10.56 -0.85 -21.16
C GLN A 196 10.18 -1.75 -22.34
N ALA A 197 10.36 -3.07 -22.25
CA ALA A 197 10.11 -3.98 -23.36
C ALA A 197 8.64 -4.43 -23.42
N ALA A 198 8.07 -4.42 -24.62
CA ALA A 198 6.67 -4.73 -24.93
C ALA A 198 6.20 -6.16 -24.61
N ASP A 199 7.03 -6.98 -23.96
CA ASP A 199 6.72 -8.32 -23.42
C ASP A 199 6.80 -8.39 -21.88
N GLY A 200 7.07 -7.26 -21.21
CA GLY A 200 7.36 -7.15 -19.77
C GLY A 200 6.18 -7.37 -18.81
N TRP A 201 4.98 -7.65 -19.31
CA TRP A 201 3.79 -7.83 -18.47
C TRP A 201 3.70 -9.20 -17.78
N ALA A 202 4.49 -10.17 -18.25
CA ALA A 202 4.64 -11.48 -17.62
C ALA A 202 5.71 -11.49 -16.50
N ALA A 203 6.36 -10.35 -16.21
CA ALA A 203 7.32 -10.25 -15.12
C ALA A 203 6.60 -10.22 -13.77
N CYS A 204 6.21 -11.40 -13.30
CA CYS A 204 5.97 -11.67 -11.90
C CYS A 204 7.21 -11.26 -11.09
N LYS A 205 7.18 -10.06 -10.51
CA LYS A 205 8.19 -9.65 -9.53
C LYS A 205 7.90 -10.44 -8.26
N ALA A 206 8.63 -11.54 -8.07
CA ALA A 206 8.61 -12.34 -6.87
C ALA A 206 9.16 -11.50 -5.72
N LEU A 207 8.26 -11.03 -4.89
CA LEU A 207 8.57 -10.31 -3.68
C LEU A 207 8.70 -11.32 -2.54
N ARG A 208 9.88 -11.41 -1.91
CA ARG A 208 10.06 -12.16 -0.67
C ARG A 208 9.96 -11.18 0.50
N PRO A 209 8.98 -11.35 1.40
CA PRO A 209 8.93 -10.52 2.60
C PRO A 209 10.17 -10.76 3.47
N ARG A 210 10.99 -9.72 3.71
CA ARG A 210 12.00 -9.78 4.79
C ARG A 210 11.27 -10.04 6.10
N GLY A 211 11.74 -11.04 6.86
CA GLY A 211 11.12 -11.47 8.13
C GLY A 211 10.14 -12.65 8.04
N THR A 212 9.93 -13.25 6.85
CA THR A 212 9.19 -14.52 6.70
C THR A 212 10.12 -15.73 6.74
N ARG A 213 9.59 -16.90 7.14
CA ARG A 213 10.33 -18.18 7.03
C ARG A 213 10.74 -18.41 5.58
N THR A 214 11.92 -18.99 5.39
CA THR A 214 12.60 -19.22 4.08
C THR A 214 11.80 -20.06 3.07
N ASP A 215 10.69 -20.66 3.49
CA ASP A 215 9.78 -21.50 2.72
C ASP A 215 8.56 -20.76 2.11
N ALA A 216 8.40 -19.45 2.37
CA ALA A 216 7.28 -18.67 1.81
C ALA A 216 7.31 -18.61 0.27
N ARG A 217 6.17 -18.89 -0.37
CA ARG A 217 5.98 -18.77 -1.83
C ARG A 217 6.21 -17.30 -2.27
N PRO A 218 6.76 -17.07 -3.48
CA PRO A 218 6.92 -15.72 -4.00
C PRO A 218 5.57 -15.01 -4.11
N LEU A 219 5.50 -13.77 -3.62
CA LEU A 219 4.30 -12.96 -3.76
C LEU A 219 4.27 -12.36 -5.16
N HIS A 220 3.20 -12.65 -5.90
CA HIS A 220 2.95 -12.09 -7.22
C HIS A 220 2.10 -10.82 -7.09
N TYR A 221 2.57 -9.69 -7.62
CA TYR A 221 1.79 -8.45 -7.64
C TYR A 221 1.71 -7.84 -9.02
N LEU A 222 0.53 -7.34 -9.35
CA LEU A 222 0.23 -6.70 -10.62
C LEU A 222 0.61 -5.23 -10.55
N LEU A 223 1.54 -4.77 -11.38
CA LEU A 223 1.82 -3.34 -11.55
C LEU A 223 0.77 -2.74 -12.46
N VAL A 224 0.24 -1.55 -12.17
CA VAL A 224 -0.69 -0.85 -13.07
C VAL A 224 -0.28 0.61 -13.20
N PRO A 225 0.42 1.00 -14.27
CA PRO A 225 0.67 2.39 -14.58
C PRO A 225 -0.65 3.02 -15.00
N THR A 226 -1.06 4.06 -14.26
CA THR A 226 -2.36 4.68 -14.47
C THR A 226 -2.36 5.67 -15.64
N ASP A 227 -1.19 6.09 -16.09
CA ASP A 227 -0.94 7.00 -17.22
C ASP A 227 -0.86 6.29 -18.58
N GLN A 228 -0.96 4.95 -18.60
CA GLN A 228 -0.97 4.12 -19.82
C GLN A 228 -2.26 3.26 -19.93
N PRO A 229 -3.45 3.90 -19.93
CA PRO A 229 -4.73 3.20 -19.91
C PRO A 229 -4.90 2.23 -21.08
N GLU A 230 -4.44 2.58 -22.28
CA GLU A 230 -4.57 1.77 -23.49
C GLU A 230 -3.98 0.35 -23.40
N ARG A 231 -3.11 0.10 -22.40
CA ARG A 231 -2.46 -1.19 -22.18
C ARG A 231 -3.30 -2.16 -21.32
N TRP A 232 -4.29 -1.66 -20.57
CA TRP A 232 -5.06 -2.48 -19.63
C TRP A 232 -5.84 -3.64 -20.28
N PRO A 233 -6.43 -3.52 -21.49
CA PRO A 233 -7.10 -4.65 -22.14
C PRO A 233 -6.17 -5.83 -22.47
N ALA A 234 -4.95 -5.56 -22.90
CA ALA A 234 -3.95 -6.60 -23.20
C ALA A 234 -3.52 -7.33 -21.92
N GLN A 235 -3.32 -6.57 -20.84
CA GLN A 235 -3.08 -7.07 -19.50
C GLN A 235 -4.22 -7.97 -19.00
N LEU A 236 -5.48 -7.53 -19.13
CA LEU A 236 -6.65 -8.32 -18.78
C LEU A 236 -6.69 -9.65 -19.57
N ALA A 237 -6.42 -9.59 -20.87
CA ALA A 237 -6.37 -10.78 -21.71
C ALA A 237 -5.25 -11.75 -21.28
N ALA A 238 -4.08 -11.24 -20.86
CA ALA A 238 -2.99 -12.05 -20.33
C ALA A 238 -3.36 -12.72 -18.99
N LEU A 239 -3.96 -11.96 -18.07
CA LEU A 239 -4.40 -12.48 -16.77
C LEU A 239 -5.47 -13.56 -16.90
N ASN A 240 -6.43 -13.37 -17.80
CA ASN A 240 -7.47 -14.37 -18.07
C ASN A 240 -6.90 -15.69 -18.66
N ARG A 241 -5.72 -15.67 -19.28
CA ARG A 241 -5.04 -16.88 -19.78
C ARG A 241 -4.25 -17.61 -18.69
N GLN A 242 -3.93 -16.95 -17.59
CA GLN A 242 -3.19 -17.51 -16.46
C GLN A 242 -4.19 -17.94 -15.37
N SER A 243 -4.46 -19.24 -15.28
CA SER A 243 -5.19 -19.82 -14.15
C SER A 243 -4.19 -20.40 -13.17
N THR A 244 -4.02 -19.73 -12.04
CA THR A 244 -3.28 -20.23 -10.87
C THR A 244 -4.22 -20.26 -9.67
N GLU A 245 -4.02 -21.25 -8.80
CA GLU A 245 -4.85 -21.53 -7.63
C GLU A 245 -5.30 -20.25 -6.90
N ALA A 246 -6.58 -20.21 -6.52
CA ALA A 246 -7.17 -19.07 -5.85
C ALA A 246 -6.47 -18.78 -4.51
N LEU A 247 -6.27 -17.50 -4.17
CA LEU A 247 -5.92 -17.11 -2.79
C LEU A 247 -6.90 -17.76 -1.80
N GLY A 248 -6.42 -18.22 -0.64
CA GLY A 248 -7.27 -18.84 0.37
C GLY A 248 -8.50 -17.99 0.75
N THR A 249 -9.52 -18.65 1.30
CA THR A 249 -10.85 -18.07 1.58
C THR A 249 -10.95 -17.28 2.89
N ALA A 250 -9.87 -17.15 3.66
CA ALA A 250 -9.93 -16.56 5.00
C ALA A 250 -9.88 -15.01 4.98
N ALA A 251 -10.81 -14.39 5.72
CA ALA A 251 -10.84 -12.96 6.05
C ALA A 251 -9.68 -12.59 6.97
N SER A 252 -8.50 -12.48 6.39
CA SER A 252 -7.23 -12.19 7.06
C SER A 252 -6.66 -10.90 6.48
N THR A 253 -5.96 -10.10 7.27
CA THR A 253 -5.34 -8.86 6.75
C THR A 253 -4.26 -9.19 5.71
N LEU A 254 -3.85 -8.23 4.90
CA LEU A 254 -2.72 -8.41 3.97
C LEU A 254 -1.47 -8.82 4.74
N ARG A 255 -1.23 -8.18 5.89
CA ARG A 255 -0.19 -8.53 6.85
C ARG A 255 -0.28 -10.01 7.29
N ASP A 256 -1.46 -10.50 7.68
CA ASP A 256 -1.66 -11.91 8.08
C ASP A 256 -1.42 -12.89 6.92
N ARG A 257 -2.00 -12.61 5.74
CA ARG A 257 -1.84 -13.47 4.55
C ARG A 257 -0.39 -13.62 4.15
N TRP A 258 0.40 -12.58 4.38
CA TRP A 258 1.81 -12.51 4.01
C TRP A 258 2.73 -12.87 5.18
N GLN A 259 2.16 -13.30 6.31
CA GLN A 259 2.88 -13.71 7.51
C GLN A 259 3.85 -12.64 8.02
N ILE A 260 3.44 -11.39 7.92
CA ILE A 260 4.23 -10.25 8.37
C ILE A 260 3.87 -10.01 9.85
N PRO A 261 4.83 -9.92 10.78
CA PRO A 261 4.53 -9.65 12.19
C PRO A 261 3.94 -8.25 12.37
N LEU A 262 3.05 -8.04 13.34
CA LEU A 262 2.59 -6.69 13.69
C LEU A 262 3.77 -5.82 14.16
N PRO A 263 3.75 -4.51 13.87
CA PRO A 263 4.67 -3.56 14.50
C PRO A 263 4.59 -3.68 16.03
N LEU A 264 5.75 -3.67 16.69
CA LEU A 264 5.84 -3.61 18.13
C LEU A 264 5.14 -2.34 18.59
N THR A 265 4.38 -2.43 19.67
CA THR A 265 3.91 -1.22 20.34
C THR A 265 5.11 -0.67 21.11
N GLY A 266 5.57 0.53 20.76
CA GLY A 266 6.52 1.28 21.57
C GLY A 266 5.91 1.60 22.94
N GLU A 267 5.95 0.63 23.86
CA GLU A 267 5.75 0.83 25.29
C GLU A 267 7.10 0.99 26.02
N THR A 268 8.22 1.07 25.30
CA THR A 268 9.55 1.23 25.90
C THR A 268 10.24 2.49 25.40
N HIS A 269 9.70 3.66 25.74
CA HIS A 269 10.49 4.86 25.99
C HIS A 269 10.02 5.40 27.34
N ASP A 270 10.38 4.68 28.41
CA ASP A 270 10.46 5.29 29.73
C ASP A 270 11.51 6.39 29.62
N VAL A 271 11.06 7.61 29.85
CA VAL A 271 11.90 8.80 29.97
C VAL A 271 12.59 8.68 31.32
N GLU A 272 13.89 8.37 31.33
CA GLU A 272 14.78 8.74 32.44
C GLU A 272 15.03 10.25 32.45
#